data_AF-A0A0K6G110-F1
#
_entry.id   AF-A0A0K6G110-F1
#
_cell.length_a   1.000
_cell.length_b   1.000
_cell.length_c   1.000
_cell.angle_alpha   90.00
_cell.angle_beta   90.00
_cell.angle_gamma   90.00
#
_symmetry.space_group_name_H-M   'P 1'
#
loop_
_entity.id
_entity.type
_entity.pdbx_description
1 polymer ?
#
loop_
_entity_poly.entity_id
_entity_poly.type
_entity_poly.pdbx_seq_one_letter_code
_entity_poly.pdbx_strand_id
1 'polypeptide(L)'
;MSLEHLIIKQATDAQAQEALLHEAGLWGARFEIDINDYVKLAPIFEHGAFARDGRLTLWVLIPEDDPDSVKIYASCQVFIKVLLAAYILTLQPGETSPSASFGHLITSVVVAPEHRGKGYGKRFMSLMHSALAAHRYPKSKCRWRLLFSLCSINRRARMDPAEIVCNYLAVVARPDTLRNL
;
A
#
# COMPACT_ATOMS: atom_id res chain seq x y z
N MET A 1 7.38 2.40 -21.60
CA MET A 1 8.38 1.92 -20.65
C MET A 1 8.03 0.49 -20.26
N SER A 2 9.01 -0.40 -20.13
CA SER A 2 8.76 -1.78 -19.67
C SER A 2 8.55 -1.80 -18.15
N LEU A 3 7.60 -2.61 -17.67
CA LEU A 3 7.33 -2.78 -16.23
C LEU A 3 8.51 -3.38 -15.45
N GLU A 4 9.47 -3.98 -16.16
CA GLU A 4 10.61 -4.67 -15.57
C GLU A 4 11.65 -3.69 -15.02
N HIS A 5 11.84 -2.53 -15.66
CA HIS A 5 12.77 -1.47 -15.26
C HIS A 5 12.14 -0.47 -14.29
N LEU A 6 11.24 -0.97 -13.44
CA LEU A 6 10.59 -0.20 -12.39
C LEU A 6 11.02 -0.74 -11.04
N ILE A 7 11.37 0.20 -10.16
CA ILE A 7 11.77 -0.08 -8.79
C ILE A 7 10.82 0.59 -7.80
N ILE A 8 10.90 0.13 -6.56
CA ILE A 8 10.26 0.80 -5.43
C ILE A 8 11.31 1.35 -4.49
N LYS A 9 11.04 2.51 -3.91
CA LYS A 9 11.81 3.09 -2.82
C LYS A 9 10.90 3.87 -1.88
N GLN A 10 11.45 4.19 -0.72
CA GLN A 10 10.86 5.24 0.12
C GLN A 10 10.97 6.58 -0.63
N ALA A 11 9.88 7.34 -0.60
CA ALA A 11 9.79 8.60 -1.32
C ALA A 11 10.78 9.62 -0.73
N THR A 12 11.39 10.43 -1.61
CA THR A 12 12.00 11.71 -1.23
C THR A 12 10.92 12.74 -0.91
N ASP A 13 11.27 13.89 -0.33
CA ASP A 13 10.30 14.95 -0.02
C ASP A 13 9.58 15.46 -1.29
N ALA A 14 10.31 15.61 -2.39
CA ALA A 14 9.73 16.01 -3.68
C ALA A 14 8.76 14.93 -4.23
N GLN A 15 9.12 13.66 -4.10
CA GLN A 15 8.23 12.56 -4.48
C GLN A 15 7.02 12.46 -3.56
N ALA A 16 7.17 12.78 -2.28
CA ALA A 16 6.08 12.79 -1.33
C ALA A 16 5.06 13.89 -1.65
N GLN A 17 5.54 15.07 -2.02
CA GLN A 17 4.70 16.16 -2.48
C GLN A 17 3.91 15.76 -3.74
N GLU A 18 4.56 15.15 -4.74
CA GLU A 18 3.86 14.71 -5.95
C GLU A 18 2.84 13.60 -5.68
N ALA A 19 3.20 12.62 -4.84
CA ALA A 19 2.28 11.56 -4.43
C ALA A 19 1.06 12.13 -3.68
N LEU A 20 1.24 13.18 -2.87
CA LEU A 20 0.15 13.87 -2.20
C LEU A 20 -0.77 14.57 -3.21
N LEU A 21 -0.23 15.16 -4.29
CA LEU A 21 -1.06 15.74 -5.36
C LEU A 21 -1.90 14.68 -6.07
N HIS A 22 -1.33 13.50 -6.34
CA HIS A 22 -2.09 12.36 -6.87
C HIS A 22 -3.18 11.86 -5.90
N GLU A 23 -2.87 11.80 -4.61
CA GLU A 23 -3.81 11.41 -3.56
C GLU A 23 -4.95 12.44 -3.42
N ALA A 24 -4.62 13.74 -3.44
CA ALA A 24 -5.56 14.85 -3.41
C ALA A 24 -6.48 14.84 -4.63
N GLY A 25 -5.94 14.64 -5.83
CA GLY A 25 -6.74 14.55 -7.05
C GLY A 25 -7.73 13.38 -7.02
N LEU A 26 -7.38 12.27 -6.38
CA LEU A 26 -8.24 11.09 -6.27
C LEU A 26 -9.27 11.21 -5.13
N TRP A 27 -8.81 11.48 -3.91
CA TRP A 27 -9.66 11.51 -2.72
C TRP A 27 -10.35 12.84 -2.53
N GLY A 28 -9.69 13.96 -2.82
CA GLY A 28 -10.31 15.28 -2.76
C GLY A 28 -11.52 15.36 -3.69
N ALA A 29 -11.38 14.91 -4.95
CA ALA A 29 -12.49 14.84 -5.90
C ALA A 29 -13.68 14.02 -5.37
N ARG A 30 -13.43 12.93 -4.63
CA ARG A 30 -14.47 12.08 -4.04
C ARG A 30 -15.26 12.76 -2.93
N PHE A 31 -14.68 13.76 -2.27
CA PHE A 31 -15.29 14.51 -1.17
C PHE A 31 -15.57 15.97 -1.54
N GLU A 32 -15.50 16.33 -2.83
CA GLU A 32 -15.68 17.70 -3.33
C GLU A 32 -14.72 18.71 -2.68
N ILE A 33 -13.50 18.25 -2.35
CA ILE A 33 -12.41 19.07 -1.79
C ILE A 33 -11.44 19.39 -2.92
N ASP A 34 -11.13 20.68 -3.13
CA ASP A 34 -10.11 21.10 -4.08
C ASP A 34 -8.72 20.58 -3.68
N ILE A 35 -7.83 20.38 -4.66
CA ILE A 35 -6.47 19.88 -4.44
C ILE A 35 -5.73 20.77 -3.44
N ASN A 36 -5.85 22.09 -3.54
CA ASN A 36 -5.13 23.01 -2.65
C ASN A 36 -5.63 22.89 -1.21
N ASP A 37 -6.92 22.67 -1.01
CA ASP A 37 -7.50 22.49 0.32
C ASP A 37 -7.16 21.12 0.89
N TYR A 38 -7.14 20.07 0.06
CA TYR A 38 -6.71 18.75 0.49
C TYR A 38 -5.24 18.74 0.92
N VAL A 39 -4.35 19.41 0.18
CA VAL A 39 -2.94 19.54 0.52
C VAL A 39 -2.74 20.21 1.88
N LYS A 40 -3.58 21.20 2.24
CA LYS A 40 -3.54 21.82 3.58
C LYS A 40 -3.93 20.86 4.70
N LEU A 41 -4.67 19.79 4.42
CA LEU A 41 -5.02 18.75 5.39
C LEU A 41 -3.87 17.77 5.61
N ALA A 42 -2.94 17.63 4.67
CA ALA A 42 -1.87 16.64 4.75
C ALA A 42 -1.02 16.75 6.03
N PRO A 43 -0.55 17.95 6.46
CA PRO A 43 0.16 18.08 7.72
C PRO A 43 -0.69 17.63 8.92
N ILE A 44 -2.01 17.88 8.89
CA ILE A 44 -2.91 17.47 9.99
C ILE A 44 -2.93 15.94 10.11
N PHE A 45 -2.99 15.23 8.98
CA PHE A 45 -2.95 13.76 8.96
C PHE A 45 -1.59 13.21 9.38
N GLU A 46 -0.48 13.84 8.96
CA GLU A 46 0.88 13.45 9.34
C GLU A 46 1.16 13.60 10.84
N HIS A 47 0.54 14.58 11.49
CA HIS A 47 0.62 14.77 12.94
C HIS A 47 -0.35 13.88 13.73
N GLY A 48 -1.22 13.14 13.04
CA GLY A 48 -2.13 12.18 13.64
C GLY A 48 -1.38 11.09 14.42
N ALA A 49 -2.01 10.56 15.47
CA ALA A 49 -1.40 9.52 16.32
C ALA A 49 -0.94 8.26 15.55
N PHE A 50 -1.54 8.04 14.38
CA PHE A 50 -1.23 6.95 13.46
C PHE A 50 0.01 7.22 12.58
N ALA A 51 0.31 8.48 12.26
CA ALA A 51 1.39 8.86 11.33
C ALA A 51 2.63 9.48 12.03
N ARG A 52 2.45 10.12 13.20
CA ARG A 52 3.52 10.76 13.96
C ARG A 52 4.72 9.85 14.23
N ASP A 53 5.89 10.45 14.42
CA ASP A 53 7.15 9.75 14.76
C ASP A 53 7.63 8.79 13.64
N GLY A 54 7.34 9.09 12.36
CA GLY A 54 7.77 8.27 11.22
C GLY A 54 7.05 6.91 11.13
N ARG A 55 5.89 6.77 11.77
CA ARG A 55 5.09 5.54 11.77
C ARG A 55 4.45 5.22 10.44
N LEU A 56 4.38 6.21 9.57
CA LEU A 56 3.88 6.11 8.23
C LEU A 56 5.01 6.46 7.28
N THR A 57 5.29 5.58 6.33
CA THR A 57 6.34 5.77 5.35
C THR A 57 5.74 5.67 3.97
N LEU A 58 5.99 6.67 3.14
CA LEU A 58 5.53 6.69 1.77
C LEU A 58 6.51 5.92 0.86
N TRP A 59 5.95 5.09 0.00
CA TRP A 59 6.65 4.32 -1.02
C TRP A 59 6.14 4.71 -2.39
N VAL A 60 7.04 4.72 -3.36
CA VAL A 60 6.75 5.10 -4.75
C VAL A 60 7.29 4.07 -5.73
N LEU A 61 6.59 3.91 -6.85
CA LEU A 61 7.01 3.17 -8.04
C LEU A 61 7.52 4.15 -9.09
N ILE A 62 8.76 3.99 -9.49
CA ILE A 62 9.50 4.95 -10.31
C ILE A 62 10.39 4.23 -11.35
N PRO A 63 10.91 4.97 -12.35
CA PRO A 63 11.91 4.43 -13.27
C PRO A 63 13.19 4.03 -12.53
N GLU A 64 13.80 2.90 -12.90
CA GLU A 64 15.11 2.50 -12.36
C GLU A 64 16.25 3.41 -12.82
N ASP A 65 16.15 3.94 -14.03
CA ASP A 65 17.12 4.84 -14.67
C ASP A 65 17.11 6.25 -14.07
N ASP A 66 16.00 6.66 -13.45
CA ASP A 66 15.84 7.96 -12.79
C ASP A 66 15.14 7.80 -11.42
N PRO A 67 15.88 7.35 -10.38
CA PRO A 67 15.30 7.03 -9.07
C PRO A 67 14.89 8.27 -8.26
N ASP A 68 15.25 9.48 -8.70
CA ASP A 68 14.87 10.74 -8.06
C ASP A 68 13.82 11.50 -8.88
N SER A 69 13.32 10.88 -9.95
CA SER A 69 12.21 11.42 -10.73
C SER A 69 10.99 11.68 -9.85
N VAL A 70 10.35 12.83 -10.08
CA VAL A 70 9.01 13.11 -9.55
C VAL A 70 7.92 12.43 -10.39
N LYS A 71 8.25 11.84 -11.54
CA LYS A 71 7.28 11.08 -12.35
C LYS A 71 6.97 9.73 -11.70
N ILE A 72 5.99 9.75 -10.80
CA ILE A 72 5.60 8.58 -10.01
C ILE A 72 4.49 7.81 -10.72
N TYR A 73 4.71 6.52 -10.95
CA TYR A 73 3.72 5.64 -11.57
C TYR A 73 2.65 5.18 -10.58
N ALA A 74 3.06 4.90 -9.35
CA ALA A 74 2.18 4.50 -8.27
C ALA A 74 2.81 4.88 -6.91
N SER A 75 1.98 5.11 -5.90
CA SER A 75 2.42 5.39 -4.54
C SER A 75 1.56 4.64 -3.52
N CYS A 76 2.10 4.40 -2.33
CA CYS A 76 1.35 3.92 -1.18
C CYS A 76 2.03 4.31 0.11
N GLN A 77 1.26 4.38 1.19
CA GLN A 77 1.80 4.56 2.52
C GLN A 77 1.84 3.22 3.26
N VAL A 78 2.91 2.97 4.00
CA VAL A 78 3.09 1.76 4.80
C VAL A 78 3.24 2.16 6.26
N PHE A 79 2.49 1.50 7.14
CA PHE A 79 2.68 1.69 8.57
C PHE A 79 3.93 0.93 9.04
N ILE A 80 5.01 1.68 9.29
CA ILE A 80 6.27 1.18 9.83
C ILE A 80 6.31 1.51 11.31
N LYS A 81 5.77 0.63 12.15
CA LYS A 81 6.13 0.62 13.57
C LYS A 81 6.81 -0.69 13.88
N VAL A 82 7.98 -0.60 14.52
CA VAL A 82 8.86 -1.68 15.04
C VAL A 82 8.11 -2.80 15.81
N LEU A 83 6.84 -2.59 16.17
CA LEU A 83 5.97 -3.49 16.94
C LEU A 83 4.65 -3.89 16.25
N LEU A 84 4.39 -3.45 15.01
CA LEU A 84 3.21 -3.86 14.22
C LEU A 84 3.62 -4.66 12.98
N ALA A 85 4.51 -5.63 13.18
CA ALA A 85 4.11 -6.95 12.71
C ALA A 85 2.87 -7.29 13.56
N ALA A 86 1.70 -6.76 13.17
CA ALA A 86 0.49 -6.95 13.93
C ALA A 86 0.30 -8.46 13.98
N TYR A 87 0.09 -9.01 15.17
CA TYR A 87 -0.43 -10.36 15.26
C TYR A 87 -1.85 -10.30 14.69
N ILE A 88 -1.94 -10.58 13.40
CA ILE A 88 -3.20 -10.68 12.70
C ILE A 88 -3.74 -12.05 13.03
N LEU A 89 -4.85 -12.06 13.75
CA LEU A 89 -5.59 -13.27 13.99
C LEU A 89 -6.37 -13.60 12.71
N THR A 90 -5.99 -14.69 12.06
CA THR A 90 -6.68 -15.24 10.89
C THR A 90 -7.42 -16.49 11.30
N LEU A 91 -8.73 -16.55 11.05
CA LEU A 91 -9.54 -17.76 11.19
C LEU A 91 -9.84 -18.28 9.77
N GLN A 92 -9.30 -19.44 9.40
CA GLN A 92 -9.63 -20.02 8.10
C GLN A 92 -11.01 -20.68 8.12
N PRO A 93 -11.70 -20.76 6.96
CA PRO A 93 -12.94 -21.53 6.87
C PRO A 93 -12.73 -22.98 7.32
N GLY A 94 -13.52 -23.43 8.29
CA GLY A 94 -13.41 -24.78 8.87
C GLY A 94 -12.49 -24.89 10.08
N GLU A 95 -11.76 -23.83 10.45
CA GLU A 95 -11.02 -23.77 11.71
C GLU A 95 -11.91 -23.22 12.84
N THR A 96 -11.73 -23.73 14.05
CA THR A 96 -12.45 -23.29 15.26
C THR A 96 -11.65 -22.33 16.13
N SER A 97 -10.36 -22.12 15.82
CA SER A 97 -9.45 -21.28 16.60
C SER A 97 -8.61 -20.40 15.68
N PRO A 98 -8.44 -19.10 16.00
CA PRO A 98 -7.67 -18.20 15.17
C PRO A 98 -6.18 -18.51 15.26
N SER A 99 -5.48 -18.38 14.13
CA SER A 99 -4.02 -18.45 14.06
C SER A 99 -3.41 -17.04 14.01
N ALA A 100 -2.27 -16.86 14.67
CA ALA A 100 -1.58 -15.58 14.69
C ALA A 100 -0.57 -15.50 13.52
N SER A 101 -0.75 -14.50 12.67
CA SER A 101 0.10 -14.20 11.52
C SER A 101 0.70 -12.80 11.64
N PHE A 102 1.69 -12.48 10.82
CA PHE A 102 2.22 -11.12 10.75
C PHE A 102 1.64 -10.41 9.54
N GLY A 103 1.52 -9.08 9.57
CA GLY A 103 1.04 -8.33 8.41
C GLY A 103 1.63 -6.93 8.38
N HIS A 104 1.65 -6.37 7.18
CA HIS A 104 1.96 -4.97 6.95
C HIS A 104 0.68 -4.28 6.48
N LEU A 105 0.36 -3.15 7.10
CA LEU A 105 -0.74 -2.33 6.64
C LEU A 105 -0.22 -1.38 5.55
N ILE A 106 -0.76 -1.54 4.35
CA ILE A 106 -0.50 -0.68 3.19
C ILE A 106 -1.77 0.13 2.93
N THR A 107 -1.67 1.45 3.00
CA THR A 107 -2.80 2.35 2.80
C THR A 107 -2.55 3.28 1.62
N SER A 108 -3.60 3.93 1.13
CA SER A 108 -3.52 4.94 0.07
C SER A 108 -2.73 4.47 -1.16
N VAL A 109 -3.02 3.26 -1.65
CA VAL A 109 -2.42 2.79 -2.92
C VAL A 109 -3.06 3.57 -4.06
N VAL A 110 -2.26 4.41 -4.72
CA VAL A 110 -2.70 5.27 -5.82
C VAL A 110 -1.86 4.97 -7.05
N VAL A 111 -2.52 4.82 -8.19
CA VAL A 111 -1.88 4.78 -9.51
C VAL A 111 -2.33 6.03 -10.26
N ALA A 112 -1.38 6.77 -10.83
CA ALA A 112 -1.67 7.98 -11.59
C ALA A 112 -2.69 7.66 -12.70
N PRO A 113 -3.72 8.49 -12.94
CA PRO A 113 -4.81 8.19 -13.88
C PRO A 113 -4.33 7.70 -15.26
N GLU A 114 -3.32 8.34 -15.82
CA GLU A 114 -2.68 8.03 -17.09
C GLU A 114 -1.96 6.67 -17.13
N HIS A 115 -1.75 6.05 -15.97
CA HIS A 115 -1.06 4.78 -15.78
C HIS A 115 -1.99 3.65 -15.32
N ARG A 116 -3.28 3.94 -15.08
CA ARG A 116 -4.28 2.92 -14.73
C ARG A 116 -4.51 1.93 -15.87
N GLY A 117 -4.92 0.71 -15.53
CA GLY A 117 -5.15 -0.38 -16.50
C GLY A 117 -3.91 -0.97 -17.18
N LYS A 118 -2.70 -0.41 -16.94
CA LYS A 118 -1.45 -0.81 -17.61
C LYS A 118 -0.56 -1.74 -16.78
N GLY A 119 -1.06 -2.24 -15.64
CA GLY A 119 -0.35 -3.19 -14.78
C GLY A 119 0.61 -2.59 -13.74
N TYR A 120 0.80 -1.27 -13.69
CA TYR A 120 1.68 -0.59 -12.73
C TYR A 120 1.31 -0.89 -11.26
N GLY A 121 0.01 -0.85 -10.91
CA GLY A 121 -0.43 -1.20 -9.55
C GLY A 121 -0.09 -2.65 -9.16
N LYS A 122 -0.25 -3.60 -10.10
CA LYS A 122 0.11 -5.01 -9.87
C LYS A 122 1.62 -5.17 -9.68
N ARG A 123 2.43 -4.52 -10.53
CA ARG A 123 3.89 -4.51 -10.41
C ARG A 123 4.32 -3.90 -9.08
N PHE A 124 3.72 -2.77 -8.70
CA PHE A 124 3.99 -2.08 -7.45
C PHE A 124 3.78 -2.98 -6.24
N MET A 125 2.58 -3.58 -6.11
CA MET A 125 2.26 -4.47 -5.00
C MET A 125 3.14 -5.72 -4.96
N SER A 126 3.55 -6.25 -6.12
CA SER A 126 4.51 -7.37 -6.21
C SER A 126 5.91 -7.00 -5.71
N LEU A 127 6.36 -5.78 -5.97
CA LEU A 127 7.64 -5.28 -5.47
C LEU A 127 7.55 -4.99 -3.97
N MET A 128 6.47 -4.34 -3.52
CA MET A 128 6.21 -4.03 -2.10
C MET A 128 6.23 -5.30 -1.25
N HIS A 129 5.60 -6.36 -1.75
CA HIS A 129 5.68 -7.68 -1.13
C HIS A 129 7.11 -8.12 -0.87
N SER A 130 7.99 -8.01 -1.88
CA SER A 130 9.38 -8.46 -1.78
C SER A 130 10.18 -7.59 -0.81
N ALA A 131 9.98 -6.26 -0.85
CA ALA A 131 10.67 -5.33 0.04
C ALA A 131 10.26 -5.50 1.51
N LEU A 132 8.96 -5.70 1.79
CA LEU A 132 8.47 -5.87 3.16
C LEU A 132 8.75 -7.28 3.72
N ALA A 133 8.80 -8.30 2.86
CA ALA A 133 9.17 -9.67 3.22
C ALA A 133 10.60 -9.80 3.75
N ALA A 134 11.54 -9.11 3.09
CA ALA A 134 12.97 -9.30 3.28
C ALA A 134 13.44 -9.00 4.71
N HIS A 135 12.76 -8.08 5.42
CA HIS A 135 13.14 -7.69 6.77
C HIS A 135 12.84 -8.77 7.84
N ARG A 136 11.98 -9.77 7.54
CA ARG A 136 11.52 -10.74 8.56
C ARG A 136 11.62 -12.21 8.16
N TYR A 137 11.66 -12.52 6.87
CA TYR A 137 11.77 -13.91 6.41
C TYR A 137 12.96 -14.10 5.47
N PRO A 138 14.14 -14.46 6.01
CA PRO A 138 15.29 -14.77 5.18
C PRO A 138 15.04 -16.07 4.41
N LYS A 139 14.72 -15.92 3.12
CA LYS A 139 14.72 -16.95 2.06
C LYS A 139 13.71 -18.12 2.21
N SER A 140 12.92 -18.26 1.14
CA SER A 140 12.42 -19.53 0.53
C SER A 140 11.06 -20.14 0.90
N LYS A 141 10.26 -19.66 1.87
CA LYS A 141 8.94 -20.28 2.15
C LYS A 141 7.78 -19.34 2.48
N CYS A 142 7.76 -18.09 2.07
CA CYS A 142 6.60 -17.23 2.36
C CYS A 142 5.51 -17.41 1.31
N ARG A 143 4.37 -17.97 1.71
CA ARG A 143 3.13 -17.99 0.90
C ARG A 143 2.27 -16.84 1.39
N TRP A 144 2.00 -15.87 0.52
CA TRP A 144 1.32 -14.64 0.91
C TRP A 144 -0.12 -14.64 0.44
N ARG A 145 -0.98 -14.04 1.26
CA ARG A 145 -2.36 -13.74 0.87
C ARG A 145 -2.55 -12.24 1.00
N LEU A 146 -2.82 -11.58 -0.12
CA LEU A 146 -3.44 -10.26 -0.10
C LEU A 146 -4.84 -10.45 0.49
N LEU A 147 -4.98 -10.12 1.78
CA LEU A 147 -6.30 -10.05 2.39
C LEU A 147 -6.84 -8.66 2.11
N PHE A 148 -7.78 -8.58 1.16
CA PHE A 148 -8.53 -7.36 0.94
C PHE A 148 -9.38 -7.08 2.18
N SER A 149 -8.95 -6.15 3.02
CA SER A 149 -9.80 -5.59 4.06
C SER A 149 -10.47 -4.35 3.51
N LEU A 150 -11.72 -4.49 3.08
CA LEU A 150 -12.61 -3.38 2.76
C LEU A 150 -12.95 -2.63 4.06
N CYS A 151 -12.03 -1.81 4.57
CA CYS A 151 -12.43 -0.80 5.55
C CYS A 151 -13.24 0.26 4.80
N SER A 152 -14.54 0.23 5.06
CA SER A 152 -15.63 0.65 4.18
C SER A 152 -15.84 2.16 4.10
N ILE A 153 -16.01 2.71 2.89
CA ILE A 153 -17.07 3.71 2.61
C ILE A 153 -17.72 3.33 1.26
N ASN A 154 -19.00 2.95 1.34
CA ASN A 154 -20.02 2.72 0.29
C ASN A 154 -20.02 1.40 -0.51
N ARG A 155 -20.90 0.46 -0.10
CA ARG A 155 -21.36 -0.73 -0.86
C ARG A 155 -22.29 -0.42 -2.05
N ARG A 156 -22.33 0.81 -2.58
CA ARG A 156 -23.22 1.18 -3.70
C ARG A 156 -22.55 1.59 -5.01
N ALA A 157 -21.23 1.72 -5.04
CA ALA A 157 -20.52 1.93 -6.30
C ALA A 157 -20.15 0.57 -6.90
N ARG A 158 -20.71 0.21 -8.05
CA ARG A 158 -20.09 -0.77 -8.95
C ARG A 158 -18.73 -0.16 -9.34
N MET A 159 -17.65 -0.61 -8.70
CA MET A 159 -16.31 -0.13 -9.02
C MET A 159 -15.85 -0.74 -10.34
N ASP A 160 -15.36 0.12 -11.22
CA ASP A 160 -14.60 -0.28 -12.41
C ASP A 160 -13.27 -0.91 -11.95
N PRO A 161 -12.89 -2.11 -12.42
CA PRO A 161 -11.58 -2.70 -12.12
C PRO A 161 -10.37 -1.83 -12.51
N ALA A 162 -10.55 -0.75 -13.27
CA ALA A 162 -9.53 0.27 -13.54
C ALA A 162 -9.25 1.22 -12.36
N GLU A 163 -10.15 1.30 -11.36
CA GLU A 163 -10.03 2.14 -10.17
C GLU A 163 -9.60 1.28 -8.96
N ILE A 164 -8.33 0.89 -8.93
CA ILE A 164 -7.75 0.29 -7.73
C ILE A 164 -7.59 1.40 -6.68
N VAL A 165 -8.62 1.60 -5.88
CA VAL A 165 -8.64 2.52 -4.74
C VAL A 165 -8.99 1.70 -3.51
N CYS A 166 -7.98 1.16 -2.85
CA CYS A 166 -8.17 0.28 -1.69
C CYS A 166 -7.15 0.62 -0.60
N ASN A 167 -7.64 0.65 0.64
CA ASN A 167 -6.79 0.40 1.81
C ASN A 167 -6.45 -1.10 1.78
N TYR A 168 -5.19 -1.44 1.60
CA TYR A 168 -4.72 -2.83 1.46
C TYR A 168 -4.13 -3.32 2.77
N LEU A 169 -4.85 -4.21 3.47
CA LEU A 169 -4.21 -4.99 4.53
C LEU A 169 -3.41 -6.14 3.91
N ALA A 170 -2.12 -5.94 3.65
CA ALA A 170 -1.26 -7.02 3.16
C ALA A 170 -0.85 -7.94 4.33
N VAL A 171 -1.41 -9.14 4.39
CA VAL A 171 -1.12 -10.12 5.47
C VAL A 171 -0.10 -11.15 5.03
N VAL A 172 0.89 -11.37 5.88
CA VAL A 172 1.99 -12.31 5.71
C VAL A 172 1.79 -13.49 6.66
N ALA A 173 1.10 -14.53 6.19
CA ALA A 173 1.00 -15.75 6.97
C ALA A 173 2.32 -16.54 6.96
N ARG A 174 2.63 -17.19 8.09
CA ARG A 174 3.77 -18.12 8.20
C ARG A 174 3.54 -19.35 7.28
N PRO A 175 4.60 -19.94 6.72
CA PRO A 175 4.50 -21.22 6.00
C PRO A 175 4.00 -22.40 6.83
N ASP A 176 4.32 -22.45 8.13
CA ASP A 176 4.10 -23.65 8.94
C ASP A 176 2.63 -23.88 9.35
N THR A 177 1.75 -22.90 9.12
CA THR A 177 0.31 -23.01 9.37
C THR A 177 -0.48 -23.65 8.21
N LEU A 178 0.19 -24.09 7.13
CA LEU A 178 -0.47 -24.65 5.93
C LEU A 178 -0.11 -26.11 5.64
N ARG A 179 0.47 -26.87 6.58
CA ARG A 179 0.97 -28.24 6.30
C ARG A 179 -0.08 -29.33 6.07
N ASN A 180 -1.38 -29.05 6.16
CA ASN A 180 -2.43 -30.06 5.90
C ASN A 180 -3.45 -29.59 4.84
N LEU A 181 -2.98 -29.16 3.67
CA LEU A 181 -3.78 -29.12 2.43
C LEU A 181 -2.93 -29.61 1.25
#